data_AF-A0A4U1D947-F1
#
_entry.id   AF-A0A4U1D947-F1
#
_cell.length_a   1.000
_cell.length_b   1.000
_cell.length_c   1.000
_cell.angle_alpha   90.00
_cell.angle_beta   90.00
_cell.angle_gamma   90.00
#
_symmetry.space_group_name_H-M   'P 1'
#
loop_
_entity.id
_entity.type
_entity.pdbx_description
1 polymer ?
#
loop_
_entity_poly.entity_id
_entity_poly.type
_entity_poly.pdbx_seq_one_letter_code
_entity_poly.pdbx_strand_id
1 'polypeptide(L)' 'MKEENKPMNDAIDHLNKIEGNVGNLANTDLKKLPKPIRYFGYFMMGFFSVGILLIIVLNWLK' A
#
# COMPACT_ATOMS: atom_id res chain seq x y z
N MET A 1 12.21 17.97 14.57
CA MET A 1 13.49 18.02 13.84
C MET A 1 13.48 16.83 12.88
N LYS A 2 13.63 17.07 11.58
CA LYS A 2 13.51 16.06 10.53
C LYS A 2 14.80 15.24 10.42
N GLU A 3 15.00 14.28 11.31
CA GLU A 3 16.02 13.24 11.13
C GLU A 3 15.40 12.01 10.47
N GLU A 4 14.71 12.23 9.36
CA GLU A 4 13.87 11.21 8.75
C GLU A 4 14.68 10.44 7.70
N ASN A 5 15.20 9.28 8.11
CA ASN A 5 15.62 8.17 7.24
C ASN A 5 16.99 8.27 6.56
N LYS A 6 18.05 8.70 7.26
CA LYS A 6 19.41 8.39 6.78
C LYS A 6 19.78 6.97 7.22
N PRO A 7 20.16 6.06 6.31
CA PRO A 7 20.55 4.71 6.68
C PRO A 7 21.79 4.76 7.58
N MET A 8 21.78 3.94 8.63
CA MET A 8 22.85 3.92 9.64
C MET A 8 24.18 3.40 9.08
N ASN A 9 24.13 2.66 7.96
CA ASN A 9 25.30 2.20 7.21
C ASN A 9 24.92 1.87 5.75
N ASP A 10 25.93 1.57 4.93
CA ASP A 10 25.79 1.24 3.50
C ASP A 10 25.01 -0.04 3.24
N ALA A 11 25.06 -1.02 4.15
CA ALA A 11 24.28 -2.26 4.02
C ALA A 11 22.78 -1.98 4.14
N ILE A 12 22.38 -1.12 5.08
CA ILE A 12 21.00 -0.67 5.26
C ILE A 12 20.57 0.25 4.11
N ASP A 13 21.48 1.06 3.55
CA ASP A 13 21.20 1.85 2.34
C ASP A 13 20.92 0.93 1.13
N HIS A 14 21.78 -0.07 0.92
CA HIS A 14 21.62 -1.05 -0.15
C HIS A 14 20.34 -1.85 0.00
N LEU A 15 20.01 -2.30 1.22
CA LEU A 15 18.77 -2.98 1.54
C LEU A 15 17.55 -2.09 1.21
N ASN A 16 17.57 -0.84 1.67
CA ASN A 16 16.50 0.11 1.42
C ASN A 16 16.33 0.44 -0.08
N LYS A 17 17.43 0.41 -0.84
CA LYS A 17 17.46 0.71 -2.28
C LYS A 17 17.05 -0.47 -3.16
N ILE A 18 17.44 -1.70 -2.80
CA ILE A 18 17.22 -2.90 -3.60
C ILE A 18 15.98 -3.66 -3.17
N GLU A 19 15.86 -3.94 -1.86
CA GLU A 19 14.74 -4.71 -1.30
C GLU A 19 13.55 -3.82 -0.97
N GLY A 20 13.81 -2.52 -0.78
CA GLY A 20 12.80 -1.53 -0.45
C GLY A 20 12.59 -1.46 1.06
N ASN A 21 12.67 -0.24 1.61
CA ASN A 21 12.32 0.00 3.01
C ASN A 21 10.83 -0.29 3.24
N VAL A 22 10.50 -1.19 4.17
CA VAL A 22 9.11 -1.41 4.65
C VAL A 22 8.46 -0.12 5.17
N GLY A 23 9.26 0.83 5.68
CA GLY A 23 8.78 2.16 6.07
C GLY A 23 8.27 3.02 4.90
N ASN A 24 8.66 2.72 3.65
CA ASN A 24 8.19 3.43 2.45
C ASN A 24 7.03 2.71 1.74
N LEU A 25 6.52 1.60 2.29
CA LEU A 25 5.41 0.87 1.68
C LEU A 25 4.14 1.74 1.57
N ALA A 26 3.94 2.66 2.53
CA ALA A 26 2.85 3.65 2.50
C ALA A 26 2.96 4.67 1.34
N ASN A 27 4.18 4.91 0.83
CA ASN A 27 4.45 5.77 -0.32
C ASN A 27 4.63 4.96 -1.62
N THR A 28 4.13 3.72 -1.67
CA THR A 28 4.23 2.89 -2.88
C THR A 28 3.38 3.50 -3.99
N ASP A 29 4.06 3.96 -5.04
CA ASP A 29 3.40 4.46 -6.25
C ASP A 29 2.71 3.29 -6.97
N LEU A 30 1.40 3.19 -6.81
CA LEU A 30 0.55 2.18 -7.45
C LEU A 30 0.70 2.17 -8.98
N LYS A 31 1.22 3.24 -9.59
CA LYS A 31 1.48 3.31 -11.03
C LYS A 31 2.72 2.53 -11.45
N LYS A 32 3.66 2.25 -10.53
CA LYS A 32 4.89 1.47 -10.77
C LYS A 32 4.68 -0.04 -10.69
N LEU A 33 3.52 -0.49 -10.22
CA LEU A 33 3.20 -1.91 -10.13
C LEU A 33 3.02 -2.53 -11.52
N PRO A 34 3.41 -3.79 -11.73
CA PRO A 34 3.11 -4.53 -12.95
C PRO A 34 1.61 -4.52 -13.25
N LYS A 35 1.25 -4.42 -14.54
CA LYS A 35 -0.15 -4.30 -14.99
C LYS A 35 -1.11 -5.31 -14.31
N PRO A 36 -0.78 -6.61 -14.20
CA PRO A 36 -1.69 -7.58 -13.57
C PRO A 36 -1.98 -7.26 -12.10
N ILE A 37 -0.93 -6.96 -11.32
CA ILE A 37 -1.04 -6.64 -9.89
C ILE A 37 -1.80 -5.33 -9.70
N ARG A 38 -1.58 -4.36 -10.58
CA ARG A 38 -2.29 -3.07 -10.55
C ARG A 38 -3.79 -3.24 -10.78
N TYR A 39 -4.20 -4.02 -11.77
CA TYR A 39 -5.62 -4.32 -12.01
C TYR A 39 -6.24 -5.10 -10.85
N PHE A 40 -5.51 -6.08 -10.30
CA PHE A 40 -5.97 -6.81 -9.12
C PHE A 40 -6.20 -5.88 -7.92
N GLY A 41 -5.29 -4.93 -7.67
CA GLY A 41 -5.45 -3.93 -6.62
C GLY A 41 -6.71 -3.07 -6.79
N TYR A 42 -6.97 -2.59 -8.01
CA TYR A 42 -8.20 -1.83 -8.29
C TYR A 42 -9.47 -2.67 -8.12
N PHE A 43 -9.46 -3.93 -8.58
CA PHE A 43 -10.57 -4.84 -8.38
C PHE A 43 -10.85 -5.07 -6.89
N MET A 44 -9.80 -5.32 -6.12
CA MET A 44 -9.92 -5.56 -4.69
C MET A 44 -10.45 -4.35 -3.93
N MET A 45 -9.94 -3.16 -4.25
CA MET A 45 -10.43 -1.92 -3.64
C MET A 45 -11.92 -1.70 -3.94
N GLY A 46 -12.37 -1.98 -5.16
CA GLY A 46 -13.78 -1.93 -5.54
C GLY A 46 -14.62 -2.98 -4.80
N PHE A 47 -14.17 -4.23 -4.77
CA PHE A 47 -14.85 -5.33 -4.08
C PHE A 47 -15.07 -5.02 -2.59
N PHE A 48 -14.02 -4.59 -1.87
CA PHE A 48 -14.13 -4.23 -0.46
C PHE A 48 -15.02 -3.01 -0.24
N SER A 49 -14.94 -1.99 -1.10
CA SER A 49 -15.80 -0.80 -1.00
C SER A 49 -17.28 -1.17 -1.12
N VAL A 50 -17.64 -2.02 -2.09
CA VAL A 50 -19.01 -2.52 -2.27
C VAL A 50 -19.43 -3.39 -1.08
N GLY A 51 -18.56 -4.28 -0.60
CA GLY A 51 -18.84 -5.14 0.55
C GLY A 51 -19.13 -4.33 1.83
N ILE A 52 -18.31 -3.31 2.10
CA ILE A 52 -18.53 -2.41 3.25
C ILE A 52 -19.84 -1.64 3.11
N LEU A 53 -20.13 -1.10 1.92
CA LEU A 53 -21.41 -0.42 1.66
C LEU A 53 -22.61 -1.34 1.90
N LEU A 54 -22.55 -2.59 1.43
CA LEU A 54 -23.61 -3.57 1.67
C LEU A 54 -23.80 -3.85 3.15
N ILE A 55 -22.72 -4.03 3.92
CA ILE A 55 -22.81 -4.24 5.37
C ILE A 55 -23.49 -3.04 6.04
N ILE A 56 -23.13 -1.81 5.69
CA ILE A 56 -23.74 -0.60 6.24
C ILE A 56 -25.24 -0.56 5.93
N VAL A 57 -25.61 -0.79 4.67
CA VAL A 57 -27.02 -0.78 4.23
C VAL A 57 -27.83 -1.86 4.94
N LEU A 58 -27.31 -3.09 5.02
CA LEU A 58 -27.99 -4.19 5.73
C LEU A 58 -28.11 -3.92 7.22
N ASN A 59 -27.10 -3.30 7.82
CA ASN A 59 -27.14 -2.92 9.23
C ASN A 59 -28.14 -1.79 9.50
N TRP A 60 -28.41 -0.92 8.53
CA TRP A 60 -29.45 0.12 8.62
C TRP A 60 -30.87 -0.39 8.34
N LEU A 61 -31.01 -1.47 7.58
CA LEU A 61 -32.32 -2.09 7.30
C LEU A 61 -32.81 -3.01 8.43
N LYS A 62 -31.94 -3.37 9.37
CA LYS A 62 -32.25 -4.19 10.55
C LYS A 62 -32.83 -3.34 11.67
#